data_AF-G7Q523-F1
#
_entry.id   AF-G7Q523-F1
#
_cell.length_a   1.000
_cell.length_b   1.000
_cell.length_c   1.000
_cell.angle_alpha   90.00
_cell.angle_beta   90.00
_cell.angle_gamma   90.00
#
_symmetry.space_group_name_H-M   'P 1'
#
loop_
_entity.id
_entity.type
_entity.pdbx_description
1 polymer ?
#
loop_
_entity_poly.entity_id
_entity_poly.type
_entity_poly.pdbx_seq_one_letter_code
_entity_poly.pdbx_strand_id
1 'polypeptide(L)' 'MPTDKAFGNVIYSYSRAQAIADGVLVDITEQAKATGFKLPTVVTDNLYHQYIGPSDFSVGR' A
#
# COMPACT_ATOMS: atom_id res chain seq x y z
N MET A 1 -0.47 11.11 34.31
CA MET A 1 -0.97 10.88 32.94
C MET A 1 -1.65 9.53 32.95
N PRO A 2 -2.99 9.43 32.83
CA PRO A 2 -3.62 8.12 32.77
C PRO A 2 -3.15 7.43 31.49
N THR A 3 -2.75 6.17 31.63
CA THR A 3 -2.30 5.30 30.54
C THR A 3 -3.47 4.40 30.17
N ASP A 4 -4.62 5.01 29.85
CA ASP A 4 -5.80 4.30 29.40
C ASP A 4 -5.62 3.87 27.94
N LYS A 5 -4.90 2.76 27.74
CA LYS A 5 -4.86 2.12 26.43
C LYS A 5 -6.21 1.47 26.16
N ALA A 6 -7.08 2.18 25.44
CA ALA A 6 -8.43 1.72 25.06
C ALA A 6 -8.47 0.31 24.41
N PHE A 7 -7.34 -0.17 23.89
CA PHE A 7 -7.20 -1.47 23.22
C PHE A 7 -6.08 -2.36 23.81
N GLY A 8 -5.62 -2.09 25.03
CA GLY A 8 -4.53 -2.85 25.66
C GLY A 8 -3.13 -2.54 25.10
N ASN A 9 -2.15 -3.41 25.35
CA ASN A 9 -0.78 -3.18 24.89
C ASN A 9 -0.59 -3.55 23.42
N VAL A 10 0.15 -2.73 22.67
CA VAL A 10 0.52 -3.03 21.28
C VAL A 10 1.46 -4.24 21.28
N ILE A 11 1.08 -5.30 20.57
CA ILE A 11 1.88 -6.53 20.41
C ILE A 11 2.71 -6.54 19.13
N TYR A 12 2.32 -5.76 18.12
CA TYR A 12 3.01 -5.66 16.84
C TYR A 12 2.69 -4.33 16.14
N SER A 13 3.67 -3.78 15.43
CA SER A 13 3.51 -2.61 14.57
C SER A 13 4.04 -2.92 13.18
N TYR A 14 3.30 -2.50 12.15
CA TYR A 14 3.65 -2.68 10.76
C TYR A 14 3.58 -1.33 10.05
N SER A 15 4.74 -0.84 9.65
CA SER A 15 4.86 0.48 9.04
C SER A 15 4.54 0.46 7.56
N ARG A 16 4.17 1.63 7.00
CA ARG A 16 4.00 1.81 5.55
C ARG A 16 5.27 1.41 4.78
N ALA A 17 6.45 1.71 5.31
CA ALA A 17 7.72 1.38 4.66
C ALA A 17 7.95 -0.14 4.58
N GLN A 18 7.61 -0.87 5.65
CA GLN A 18 7.66 -2.34 5.66
C GLN A 18 6.67 -2.93 4.65
N ALA A 19 5.43 -2.45 4.62
CA ALA A 19 4.42 -2.91 3.68
C ALA A 19 4.82 -2.72 2.20
N ILE A 20 5.54 -1.64 1.89
CA ILE A 20 6.08 -1.39 0.55
C ILE A 20 7.26 -2.31 0.25
N ALA A 21 8.18 -2.49 1.21
CA ALA A 21 9.33 -3.38 1.05
C ALA A 21 8.92 -4.85 0.85
N ASP A 22 7.87 -5.27 1.54
CA ASP A 22 7.31 -6.63 1.43
C ASP A 22 6.44 -6.82 0.17
N GLY A 23 6.18 -5.75 -0.59
CA GLY A 23 5.39 -5.78 -1.82
C GLY A 23 3.87 -5.85 -1.63
N VAL A 24 3.37 -5.81 -0.40
CA VAL A 24 1.92 -5.77 -0.09
C VAL A 24 1.29 -4.45 -0.55
N LEU A 25 2.06 -3.37 -0.48
CA LEU A 25 1.68 -2.06 -1.00
C LEU A 25 2.59 -1.66 -2.15
N VAL A 26 1.99 -1.26 -3.27
CA VAL A 26 2.69 -0.71 -4.43
C VAL A 26 2.60 0.81 -4.39
N ASP A 27 3.75 1.48 -4.43
CA ASP A 27 3.81 2.94 -4.50
C ASP A 27 3.44 3.42 -5.91
N ILE A 28 2.38 4.21 -6.00
CA ILE A 28 1.86 4.79 -7.25
C ILE A 28 1.90 6.31 -7.21
N THR A 29 2.79 6.88 -6.39
CA THR A 29 2.85 8.32 -6.13
C THR A 29 3.05 9.13 -7.42
N GLU A 30 3.81 8.63 -8.39
CA GLU A 30 4.03 9.34 -9.66
C GLU A 30 2.76 9.42 -10.51
N GLN A 31 2.04 8.30 -10.64
CA GLN A 31 0.76 8.22 -11.36
C GLN A 31 -0.31 9.06 -10.66
N ALA A 32 -0.37 8.98 -9.33
CA ALA A 32 -1.33 9.73 -8.52
C ALA A 32 -1.08 11.25 -8.63
N LYS A 33 0.18 11.69 -8.66
CA LYS A 33 0.52 13.10 -8.89
C LYS A 33 -0.02 13.60 -10.23
N ALA A 34 0.08 12.79 -11.29
CA ALA A 34 -0.44 13.16 -12.61
C ALA A 34 -1.96 13.36 -12.63
N THR A 35 -2.70 12.71 -11.74
CA THR A 35 -4.16 12.86 -11.60
C THR A 35 -4.57 13.88 -10.54
N GLY A 36 -3.63 14.63 -9.96
CA GLY A 36 -3.89 15.71 -9.01
C GLY A 36 -3.82 15.31 -7.52
N PHE A 37 -3.36 14.11 -7.18
CA PHE A 37 -3.06 13.79 -5.77
C PHE A 37 -1.85 14.57 -5.28
N LYS A 38 -1.99 15.16 -4.09
CA LYS A 38 -0.95 15.98 -3.45
C LYS A 38 -0.10 15.20 -2.45
N LEU A 39 -0.54 14.00 -2.07
CA LEU A 39 0.09 13.17 -1.04
C LEU A 39 0.67 11.89 -1.65
N PRO A 40 1.73 11.31 -1.03
CA PRO A 40 2.21 9.98 -1.38
C PRO A 40 1.08 8.96 -1.30
N THR A 41 0.87 8.21 -2.38
CA THR A 41 -0.29 7.33 -2.55
C THR A 41 0.17 5.94 -2.91
N VAL A 42 -0.44 4.95 -2.28
CA VAL A 42 -0.16 3.51 -2.46
C VAL A 42 -1.47 2.78 -2.70
N VAL A 43 -1.37 1.65 -3.39
CA VAL A 43 -2.47 0.70 -3.57
C VAL A 43 -2.02 -0.69 -3.16
N THR A 44 -2.95 -1.59 -2.90
CA THR A 44 -2.62 -3.00 -2.66
C THR A 44 -2.09 -3.66 -3.92
N ASP A 45 -1.22 -4.64 -3.75
CA ASP A 45 -0.66 -5.48 -4.82
C ASP A 45 -1.77 -6.07 -5.73
N ASN A 46 -2.82 -6.60 -5.12
CA ASN A 46 -3.93 -7.22 -5.84
C ASN A 46 -4.62 -6.24 -6.79
N LEU A 47 -4.93 -5.04 -6.29
CA LEU A 47 -5.56 -4.00 -7.10
C LEU A 47 -4.61 -3.54 -8.21
N TYR A 48 -3.33 -3.36 -7.88
CA TYR A 48 -2.32 -2.93 -8.84
C TYR A 48 -2.21 -3.92 -10.01
N HIS A 49 -2.01 -5.20 -9.73
CA HIS A 49 -1.79 -6.22 -10.76
C HIS A 49 -3.04 -6.53 -11.59
N GLN A 50 -4.24 -6.36 -11.03
CA GLN A 50 -5.47 -6.66 -11.77
C GLN A 50 -5.99 -5.47 -12.60
N TYR A 51 -5.74 -4.23 -12.18
CA TYR A 51 -6.46 -3.07 -12.74
C TYR A 51 -5.60 -1.87 -13.13
N ILE A 52 -4.37 -1.72 -12.61
CA ILE A 52 -3.55 -0.52 -12.83
C ILE A 52 -2.30 -0.83 -13.66
N GLY A 53 -1.56 -1.86 -13.25
CA GLY A 53 -0.31 -2.26 -13.87
C GLY A 53 -0.53 -2.85 -15.27
N PRO A 54 0.56 -3.13 -16.00
CA PRO A 54 0.48 -3.87 -17.25
C PRO A 54 -0.30 -5.15 -17.00
N SER A 55 -1.34 -5.39 -17.79
CA SER A 55 -2.02 -6.67 -17.78
C SER A 55 -1.01 -7.72 -18.20
N ASP A 56 -0.71 -8.66 -17.30
CA ASP A 56 0.17 -9.77 -17.61
C ASP A 56 -0.58 -10.79 -18.48
N PHE A 57 -0.82 -10.41 -19.74
CA PHE A 57 -1.33 -11.32 -20.77
C PHE A 57 -0.20 -12.22 -21.33
N SER A 58 0.98 -12.27 -20.70
CA SER A 58 2.15 -12.98 -21.23
C SER A 58 2.32 -14.40 -20.68
N VAL A 59 1.47 -14.85 -19.76
CA VAL A 59 1.39 -16.27 -19.39
C VAL A 59 0.15 -16.85 -20.04
N GLY A 60 0.38 -17.54 -21.16
CA GLY A 60 -0.65 -18.08 -22.04
C GLY A 60 -1.80 -18.80 -21.33
N ARG A 61 -3.00 -18.46 -21.76
CA ARG A 61 -4.06 -19.44 -21.97
C ARG A 61 -4.25 -19.64 -23.47
#